data_AF-A0A497HVZ4-F1
#
_entry.id   AF-A0A497HVZ4-F1
#
_cell.length_a   1.000
_cell.length_b   1.000
_cell.length_c   1.000
_cell.angle_alpha   90.00
_cell.angle_beta   90.00
_cell.angle_gamma   90.00
#
_symmetry.space_group_name_H-M   'P 1'
#
loop_
_entity.id
_entity.type
_entity.pdbx_description
1 polymer ?
#
loop_
_entity_poly.entity_id
_entity_poly.type
_entity_poly.pdbx_seq_one_letter_code
_entity_poly.pdbx_strand_id
1 'polypeptide(L)'
;MWRNESVRVVERLEGIEVEGERRIYTNRSYEYVLRGLDKGGESIEEVEWEVYADEGVEVELEGGVMRLVVRDAGEYEVRVVGRYYGQEEVEVLELEVMWEPYLYRVEVEVEGRLVRVYAYDQYGGNLTEECSIRYRGDYEELEKNVVKVRGGRLEIEVEYGGREIRKVVEVKCESEGKSTGIYLIIGISIVVGVATVYFLYCKGWIPPWRKG
;
A
#
# COMPACT_ATOMS: atom_id res chain seq x y z
N MET A 1 10.79 1.69 -9.55
CA MET A 1 12.06 2.19 -8.98
C MET A 1 12.56 1.08 -8.05
N TRP A 2 13.70 0.46 -8.36
CA TRP A 2 14.30 -0.58 -7.51
C TRP A 2 14.65 0.00 -6.14
N ARG A 3 14.45 -0.77 -5.07
CA ARG A 3 14.79 -0.36 -3.70
C ARG A 3 15.56 -1.46 -2.98
N ASN A 4 16.43 -1.01 -2.09
CA ASN A 4 17.59 -1.76 -1.64
C ASN A 4 17.47 -2.09 -0.15
N GLU A 5 17.65 -3.36 0.22
CA GLU A 5 17.98 -3.74 1.59
C GLU A 5 19.43 -4.24 1.62
N SER A 6 20.29 -3.62 2.43
CA SER A 6 21.66 -4.09 2.62
C SER A 6 21.73 -5.01 3.83
N VAL A 7 22.22 -6.23 3.60
CA VAL A 7 22.37 -7.24 4.65
C VAL A 7 23.86 -7.49 4.85
N ARG A 8 24.36 -7.12 6.03
CA ARG A 8 25.77 -7.27 6.45
C ARG A 8 26.05 -8.72 6.85
N VAL A 9 26.98 -9.37 6.18
CA VAL A 9 27.51 -10.69 6.55
C VAL A 9 28.91 -10.48 7.14
N VAL A 10 29.11 -10.91 8.39
CA VAL A 10 30.40 -10.86 9.07
C VAL A 10 30.68 -12.27 9.59
N GLU A 11 31.82 -12.89 9.25
CA GLU A 11 32.64 -13.63 10.23
C GLU A 11 34.01 -14.19 9.75
N ARG A 12 34.99 -14.01 10.66
CA ARG A 12 36.29 -14.63 10.98
C ARG A 12 37.46 -14.73 9.98
N LEU A 13 38.56 -14.12 10.43
CA LEU A 13 39.90 -13.97 9.87
C LEU A 13 40.85 -15.12 10.25
N GLU A 14 41.48 -15.76 9.25
CA GLU A 14 42.87 -16.26 9.31
C GLU A 14 43.47 -16.32 7.89
N GLY A 15 44.23 -15.29 7.46
CA GLY A 15 45.02 -15.32 6.21
C GLY A 15 44.43 -14.56 5.01
N ILE A 16 45.01 -14.80 3.82
CA ILE A 16 44.79 -14.10 2.52
C ILE A 16 43.38 -14.39 1.94
N GLU A 17 42.63 -15.31 2.54
CA GLU A 17 41.34 -15.80 2.04
C GLU A 17 40.22 -15.44 3.02
N VAL A 18 39.16 -14.83 2.49
CA VAL A 18 37.94 -14.49 3.25
C VAL A 18 36.76 -15.17 2.60
N GLU A 19 36.03 -15.99 3.37
CA GLU A 19 34.78 -16.62 2.95
C GLU A 19 33.63 -16.11 3.84
N GLY A 20 32.52 -15.68 3.24
CA GLY A 20 31.30 -15.35 3.98
C GLY A 20 30.07 -16.01 3.38
N GLU A 21 29.23 -16.56 4.25
CA GLU A 21 28.02 -17.29 3.89
C GLU A 21 26.75 -16.54 4.31
N ARG A 22 25.74 -16.50 3.42
CA ARG A 22 24.40 -16.07 3.77
C ARG A 22 23.35 -17.04 3.26
N ARG A 23 22.33 -17.29 4.09
CA ARG A 23 21.11 -18.00 3.74
C ARG A 23 19.96 -17.01 3.55
N ILE A 24 19.30 -17.12 2.41
CA ILE A 24 18.17 -16.31 1.97
C ILE A 24 16.97 -17.24 1.88
N TYR A 25 15.87 -16.87 2.52
CA TYR A 25 14.61 -17.59 2.37
C TYR A 25 13.73 -16.79 1.41
N THR A 26 13.36 -17.40 0.28
CA THR A 26 12.54 -16.74 -0.73
C THR A 26 11.37 -17.61 -1.16
N ASN A 27 10.26 -16.98 -1.56
CA ASN A 27 9.15 -17.64 -2.24
C ASN A 27 8.87 -17.03 -3.63
N ARG A 28 9.80 -16.21 -4.14
CA ARG A 28 9.66 -15.44 -5.37
C ARG A 28 11.00 -15.20 -6.06
N SER A 29 10.89 -14.84 -7.33
CA SER A 29 12.01 -14.35 -8.12
C SER A 29 12.43 -12.95 -7.66
N TYR A 30 13.73 -12.74 -7.51
CA TYR A 30 14.33 -11.49 -7.04
C TYR A 30 15.67 -11.26 -7.74
N GLU A 31 16.08 -10.00 -7.84
CA GLU A 31 17.44 -9.63 -8.23
C GLU A 31 18.22 -9.20 -6.99
N TYR A 32 19.49 -9.51 -6.94
CA TYR A 32 20.39 -9.20 -5.83
C TYR A 32 21.68 -8.65 -6.42
N VAL A 33 22.17 -7.58 -5.83
CA VAL A 33 23.49 -7.04 -6.11
C VAL A 33 24.42 -7.49 -4.99
N LEU A 34 25.45 -8.24 -5.35
CA LEU A 34 26.45 -8.79 -4.44
C LEU A 34 27.65 -7.85 -4.40
N ARG A 35 28.03 -7.37 -3.21
CA ARG A 35 29.20 -6.50 -3.03
C ARG A 35 30.08 -7.01 -1.90
N GLY A 36 31.38 -7.15 -2.15
CA GLY A 36 32.36 -7.21 -1.06
C GLY A 36 32.78 -5.79 -0.70
N LEU A 37 32.87 -5.49 0.59
CA LEU A 37 33.33 -4.20 1.07
C LEU A 37 34.56 -4.39 1.97
N ASP A 38 35.56 -3.52 1.76
CA ASP A 38 36.73 -3.47 2.64
C ASP A 38 36.39 -2.83 4.01
N LYS A 39 37.39 -2.69 4.87
CA LYS A 39 37.26 -2.02 6.17
C LYS A 39 36.85 -0.55 6.11
N GLY A 40 37.11 0.13 4.98
CA GLY A 40 36.70 1.50 4.70
C GLY A 40 35.28 1.63 4.16
N GLY A 41 34.62 0.53 3.82
CA GLY A 41 33.33 0.51 3.13
C GLY A 41 33.45 0.74 1.62
N GLU A 42 34.65 0.62 1.06
CA GLU A 42 34.90 0.67 -0.38
C GLU A 42 34.63 -0.69 -1.03
N SER A 43 34.12 -0.66 -2.27
CA SER A 43 33.79 -1.88 -3.01
C SER A 43 35.05 -2.62 -3.44
N ILE A 44 35.07 -3.92 -3.20
CA ILE A 44 36.09 -4.86 -3.68
C ILE A 44 35.57 -5.44 -5.00
N GLU A 45 36.29 -5.21 -6.10
CA GLU A 45 35.88 -5.68 -7.43
C GLU A 45 36.14 -7.18 -7.64
N GLU A 46 37.16 -7.74 -6.99
CA GLU A 46 37.63 -9.13 -7.19
C GLU A 46 37.04 -10.11 -6.17
N VAL A 47 35.71 -10.14 -6.03
CA VAL A 47 35.03 -11.16 -5.21
C VAL A 47 34.46 -12.24 -6.10
N GLU A 48 34.86 -13.49 -5.84
CA GLU A 48 34.26 -14.66 -6.47
C GLU A 48 32.99 -15.05 -5.73
N TRP A 49 31.89 -15.24 -6.44
CA TRP A 49 30.60 -15.58 -5.86
C TRP A 49 30.16 -16.98 -6.26
N GLU A 50 29.82 -17.79 -5.28
CA GLU A 50 29.15 -19.07 -5.46
C GLU A 50 27.74 -19.01 -4.87
N VAL A 51 26.78 -19.58 -5.58
CA VAL A 51 25.39 -19.60 -5.15
C VAL A 51 24.88 -21.04 -5.21
N TYR A 52 24.27 -21.46 -4.12
CA TYR A 52 23.63 -22.75 -3.95
C TYR A 52 22.16 -22.49 -3.68
N ALA A 53 21.25 -23.14 -4.40
CA ALA A 53 19.81 -22.92 -4.25
C ALA A 53 19.07 -24.25 -4.22
N ASP A 54 17.94 -24.27 -3.50
CA ASP A 54 17.04 -25.43 -3.44
C ASP A 54 16.46 -25.82 -4.81
N GLU A 55 16.05 -27.09 -4.94
CA GLU A 55 15.30 -27.58 -6.10
C GLU A 55 14.03 -26.72 -6.31
N GLY A 56 13.91 -26.08 -7.48
CA GLY A 56 12.79 -25.17 -7.81
C GLY A 56 13.18 -23.70 -7.98
N VAL A 57 14.42 -23.35 -7.65
CA VAL A 57 15.00 -22.02 -7.87
C VAL A 57 16.10 -22.10 -8.93
N GLU A 58 16.00 -21.27 -9.97
CA GLU A 58 17.08 -21.07 -10.94
C GLU A 58 17.88 -19.82 -10.56
N VAL A 59 19.20 -19.90 -10.75
CA VAL A 59 20.12 -18.81 -10.42
C VAL A 59 20.87 -18.40 -11.69
N GLU A 60 20.82 -17.11 -12.01
CA GLU A 60 21.65 -16.48 -13.03
C GLU A 60 22.61 -15.51 -12.33
N LEU A 61 23.92 -15.63 -12.57
CA LEU A 61 24.94 -14.76 -11.98
C LEU A 61 25.77 -14.11 -13.09
N GLU A 62 25.72 -12.78 -13.16
CA GLU A 62 26.48 -12.00 -14.14
C GLU A 62 27.04 -10.73 -13.49
N GLY A 63 28.36 -10.58 -13.46
CA GLY A 63 29.03 -9.34 -13.04
C GLY A 63 28.66 -8.84 -11.64
N GLY A 64 28.46 -9.75 -10.67
CA GLY A 64 28.06 -9.39 -9.30
C GLY A 64 26.55 -9.17 -9.12
N VAL A 65 25.75 -9.35 -10.17
CA VAL A 65 24.28 -9.37 -10.09
C VAL A 65 23.80 -10.83 -10.11
N MET A 66 23.09 -11.22 -9.06
CA MET A 66 22.46 -12.53 -8.92
C MET A 66 20.95 -12.40 -9.12
N ARG A 67 20.39 -13.15 -10.06
CA ARG A 67 18.95 -13.25 -10.28
C ARG A 67 18.46 -14.63 -9.85
N LEU A 68 17.53 -14.64 -8.90
CA LEU A 68 16.80 -15.84 -8.49
C LEU A 68 15.48 -15.91 -9.27
N VAL A 69 15.17 -17.05 -9.85
CA VAL A 69 13.90 -17.33 -10.53
C VAL A 69 13.22 -18.50 -9.85
N VAL A 70 12.11 -18.25 -9.16
CA VAL A 70 11.35 -19.27 -8.45
C VAL A 70 10.21 -19.78 -9.32
N ARG A 71 10.17 -21.10 -9.57
CA ARG A 71 9.18 -21.72 -10.48
C ARG A 71 7.84 -22.03 -9.82
N ASP A 72 7.88 -22.53 -8.59
CA ASP A 72 6.70 -23.02 -7.87
C ASP A 72 6.51 -22.28 -6.54
N ALA A 73 5.27 -22.19 -6.06
CA ALA A 73 4.98 -21.57 -4.77
C ALA A 73 5.52 -22.43 -3.60
N GLY A 74 6.43 -21.87 -2.81
CA GLY A 74 7.07 -22.53 -1.68
C GLY A 74 8.06 -21.59 -0.99
N GLU A 75 8.62 -21.99 0.15
CA GLU A 75 9.79 -21.32 0.73
C GLU A 75 11.04 -22.10 0.36
N TYR A 76 12.05 -21.40 -0.17
CA TYR A 76 13.30 -21.97 -0.65
C TYR A 76 14.48 -21.31 0.06
N GLU A 77 15.48 -22.09 0.41
CA GLU A 77 16.77 -21.65 0.90
C GLU A 77 17.73 -21.41 -0.27
N VAL A 78 18.35 -20.24 -0.28
CA VAL A 78 19.47 -19.92 -1.17
C VAL A 78 20.66 -19.52 -0.31
N ARG A 79 21.77 -20.22 -0.50
CA ARG A 79 23.04 -20.00 0.16
C ARG A 79 24.01 -19.30 -0.80
N VAL A 80 24.42 -18.08 -0.45
CA VAL A 80 25.41 -17.29 -1.20
C VAL A 80 26.73 -17.33 -0.44
N VAL A 81 27.81 -17.63 -1.14
CA VAL A 81 29.17 -17.69 -0.61
C VAL A 81 30.04 -16.75 -1.44
N GLY A 82 30.62 -15.72 -0.80
CA GLY A 82 31.61 -14.85 -1.42
C GLY A 82 33.01 -15.22 -0.96
N ARG A 83 33.97 -15.33 -1.89
CA ARG A 83 35.38 -15.57 -1.62
C ARG A 83 36.24 -14.43 -2.16
N TYR A 84 37.17 -13.96 -1.32
CA TYR A 84 38.15 -12.95 -1.69
C TYR A 84 39.56 -13.41 -1.33
N TYR A 85 40.51 -13.19 -2.25
CA TYR A 85 41.91 -13.57 -2.10
C TYR A 85 42.82 -12.33 -2.16
N GLY A 86 43.05 -11.69 -1.02
CA GLY A 86 43.84 -10.45 -0.96
C GLY A 86 44.61 -10.24 0.35
N GLN A 87 45.53 -9.27 0.36
CA GLN A 87 46.37 -8.97 1.53
C GLN A 87 45.71 -8.00 2.52
N GLU A 88 44.53 -7.48 2.21
CA GLU A 88 43.81 -6.49 3.02
C GLU A 88 42.71 -7.14 3.87
N GLU A 89 42.52 -6.63 5.09
CA GLU A 89 41.45 -7.08 5.99
C GLU A 89 40.07 -6.69 5.42
N VAL A 90 39.29 -7.66 4.96
CA VAL A 90 37.89 -7.49 4.57
C VAL A 90 37.01 -7.59 5.81
N GLU A 91 36.17 -6.57 6.08
CA GLU A 91 35.25 -6.60 7.22
C GLU A 91 33.86 -7.13 6.85
N VAL A 92 33.42 -7.00 5.59
CA VAL A 92 31.99 -7.16 5.24
C VAL A 92 31.77 -7.71 3.83
N LEU A 93 30.92 -8.73 3.71
CA LEU A 93 30.18 -8.98 2.46
C LEU A 93 28.77 -8.38 2.60
N GLU A 94 28.41 -7.48 1.70
CA GLU A 94 27.11 -6.81 1.67
C GLU A 94 26.26 -7.37 0.52
N LEU A 95 25.11 -7.92 0.86
CA LEU A 95 24.12 -8.38 -0.10
C LEU A 95 23.03 -7.33 -0.19
N GLU A 96 22.93 -6.65 -1.33
CA GLU A 96 21.93 -5.62 -1.60
C GLU A 96 20.78 -6.23 -2.39
N VAL A 97 19.63 -6.43 -1.76
CA VAL A 97 18.47 -7.03 -2.44
C VAL A 97 17.75 -5.97 -3.27
N MET A 98 17.57 -6.25 -4.56
CA MET A 98 16.85 -5.42 -5.52
C MET A 98 15.58 -6.15 -5.97
N TRP A 99 14.43 -5.84 -5.37
CA TRP A 99 13.14 -6.36 -5.83
C TRP A 99 12.31 -5.30 -6.52
N GLU A 100 11.46 -5.76 -7.45
CA GLU A 100 10.34 -4.95 -7.88
C GLU A 100 9.31 -4.84 -6.73
N PRO A 101 8.76 -3.65 -6.47
CA PRO A 101 7.62 -3.50 -5.57
C PRO A 101 6.50 -4.45 -5.99
N TYR A 102 5.71 -4.96 -5.05
CA TYR A 102 4.54 -5.76 -5.38
C TYR A 102 3.34 -5.35 -4.54
N LEU A 103 2.13 -5.60 -5.04
CA LEU A 103 0.91 -5.29 -4.31
C LEU A 103 0.84 -6.10 -3.01
N TYR A 104 1.01 -5.42 -1.88
CA TYR A 104 0.99 -6.02 -0.55
C TYR A 104 -0.31 -5.73 0.19
N ARG A 105 -0.78 -4.48 0.12
CA ARG A 105 -1.96 -4.03 0.86
C ARG A 105 -2.82 -3.09 0.04
N VAL A 106 -4.14 -3.26 0.16
CA VAL A 106 -5.12 -2.30 -0.35
C VAL A 106 -5.91 -1.75 0.84
N GLU A 107 -5.95 -0.44 0.93
CA GLU A 107 -6.76 0.31 1.88
C GLU A 107 -7.89 1.01 1.14
N VAL A 108 -9.05 1.07 1.77
CA VAL A 108 -10.23 1.71 1.21
C VAL A 108 -10.78 2.68 2.25
N GLU A 109 -10.80 3.96 1.90
CA GLU A 109 -11.43 5.01 2.71
C GLU A 109 -12.85 5.24 2.17
N VAL A 110 -13.82 5.31 3.08
CA VAL A 110 -15.23 5.55 2.75
C VAL A 110 -15.71 6.79 3.50
N GLU A 111 -16.04 7.84 2.74
CA GLU A 111 -16.56 9.12 3.26
C GLU A 111 -17.95 9.37 2.66
N GLY A 112 -18.99 9.01 3.42
CA GLY A 112 -20.37 9.06 2.92
C GLY A 112 -20.55 8.14 1.70
N ARG A 113 -20.70 8.73 0.51
CA ARG A 113 -20.80 8.02 -0.78
C ARG A 113 -19.50 7.98 -1.58
N LEU A 114 -18.46 8.67 -1.12
CA LEU A 114 -17.16 8.71 -1.78
C LEU A 114 -16.30 7.57 -1.27
N VAL A 115 -15.73 6.79 -2.19
CA VAL A 115 -14.81 5.70 -1.87
C VAL A 115 -13.47 6.00 -2.54
N ARG A 116 -12.40 6.00 -1.75
CA ARG A 116 -11.01 6.15 -2.23
C ARG A 116 -10.24 4.88 -1.98
N VAL A 117 -9.50 4.45 -2.98
CA VAL A 117 -8.69 3.24 -2.94
C VAL A 117 -7.22 3.64 -2.95
N TYR A 118 -6.46 3.05 -2.03
CA TYR A 118 -5.00 3.18 -1.97
C TYR A 118 -4.37 1.80 -2.01
N ALA A 119 -3.33 1.67 -2.82
CA ALA A 119 -2.55 0.46 -2.96
C ALA A 119 -1.13 0.70 -2.48
N TYR A 120 -0.60 -0.24 -1.71
CA TYR A 120 0.72 -0.14 -1.11
C TYR A 120 1.56 -1.36 -1.41
N ASP A 121 2.86 -1.11 -1.58
CA ASP A 121 3.89 -2.13 -1.58
C ASP A 121 4.19 -2.65 -0.16
N GLN A 122 5.06 -3.64 -0.08
CA GLN A 122 5.46 -4.30 1.16
C GLN A 122 6.25 -3.39 2.13
N TYR A 123 6.74 -2.23 1.66
CA TYR A 123 7.42 -1.21 2.47
C TYR A 123 6.51 -0.04 2.84
N GLY A 124 5.24 -0.08 2.43
CA GLY A 124 4.30 1.03 2.61
C GLY A 124 4.45 2.15 1.58
N GLY A 125 5.22 1.94 0.51
CA GLY A 125 5.25 2.82 -0.65
C GLY A 125 3.92 2.82 -1.38
N ASN A 126 3.46 4.00 -1.82
CA ASN A 126 2.18 4.14 -2.51
C ASN A 126 2.33 3.78 -3.99
N LEU A 127 1.64 2.71 -4.42
CA LEU A 127 1.61 2.21 -5.80
C LEU A 127 0.26 2.49 -6.51
N THR A 128 -0.62 3.28 -5.90
CA THR A 128 -2.01 3.47 -6.37
C THR A 128 -2.08 3.91 -7.83
N GLU A 129 -1.20 4.81 -8.25
CA GLU A 129 -1.17 5.33 -9.61
C GLU A 129 -0.70 4.31 -10.66
N GLU A 130 0.03 3.28 -10.23
CA GLU A 130 0.59 2.24 -11.08
C GLU A 130 -0.31 0.99 -11.16
N CYS A 131 -1.31 0.89 -10.27
CA CYS A 131 -2.22 -0.24 -10.19
C CYS A 131 -3.35 -0.15 -11.23
N SER A 132 -3.81 -1.31 -11.69
CA SER A 132 -5.08 -1.46 -12.41
C SER A 132 -6.20 -1.68 -11.39
N ILE A 133 -7.12 -0.71 -11.28
CA ILE A 133 -8.23 -0.76 -10.31
C ILE A 133 -9.54 -0.97 -11.06
N ARG A 134 -10.26 -2.03 -10.71
CA ARG A 134 -11.54 -2.42 -11.30
C ARG A 134 -12.63 -2.35 -10.22
N TYR A 135 -13.78 -1.80 -10.60
CA TYR A 135 -14.93 -1.62 -9.71
C TYR A 135 -16.15 -2.37 -10.25
N ARG A 136 -16.85 -3.12 -9.39
CA ARG A 136 -18.12 -3.76 -9.69
C ARG A 136 -19.18 -3.33 -8.67
N GLY A 137 -20.22 -2.65 -9.14
CA GLY A 137 -21.28 -2.09 -8.31
C GLY A 137 -22.00 -0.94 -9.00
N ASP A 138 -22.96 -0.31 -8.32
CA ASP A 138 -23.72 0.84 -8.83
C ASP A 138 -23.05 2.16 -8.39
N TYR A 139 -22.33 2.79 -9.32
CA TYR A 139 -21.61 4.05 -9.08
C TYR A 139 -22.01 5.14 -10.08
N GLU A 140 -21.90 6.40 -9.65
CA GLU A 140 -22.26 7.60 -10.41
C GLU A 140 -21.08 8.15 -11.20
N GLU A 141 -19.93 8.23 -10.55
CA GLU A 141 -18.73 8.90 -11.07
C GLU A 141 -17.51 8.03 -10.72
N LEU A 142 -16.55 7.97 -11.65
CA LEU A 142 -15.32 7.22 -11.51
C LEU A 142 -14.14 8.08 -11.97
N GLU A 143 -13.20 8.32 -11.07
CA GLU A 143 -11.94 8.99 -11.34
C GLU A 143 -10.79 8.13 -10.80
N LYS A 144 -10.25 7.27 -11.66
CA LYS A 144 -9.15 6.33 -11.41
C LYS A 144 -9.24 5.55 -10.08
N ASN A 145 -8.79 6.11 -8.96
CA ASN A 145 -8.80 5.49 -7.64
C ASN A 145 -9.93 5.99 -6.72
N VAL A 146 -10.73 6.95 -7.17
CA VAL A 146 -11.87 7.53 -6.48
C VAL A 146 -13.15 7.15 -7.20
N VAL A 147 -14.14 6.65 -6.46
CA VAL A 147 -15.45 6.31 -7.02
C VAL A 147 -16.56 6.83 -6.11
N LYS A 148 -17.59 7.42 -6.73
CA LYS A 148 -18.78 7.90 -6.02
C LYS A 148 -19.91 6.90 -6.21
N VAL A 149 -20.38 6.30 -5.14
CA VAL A 149 -21.29 5.16 -5.16
C VAL A 149 -22.72 5.62 -4.89
N ARG A 150 -23.72 5.07 -5.60
CA ARG A 150 -25.15 5.37 -5.31
C ARG A 150 -25.60 4.80 -3.97
N GLY A 151 -24.88 3.78 -3.50
CA GLY A 151 -25.05 3.07 -2.26
C GLY A 151 -25.18 1.56 -2.50
N GLY A 152 -25.11 0.77 -1.43
CA GLY A 152 -25.05 -0.68 -1.50
C GLY A 152 -23.63 -1.21 -1.56
N ARG A 153 -23.47 -2.40 -2.14
CA ARG A 153 -22.20 -3.13 -2.17
C ARG A 153 -21.36 -2.74 -3.38
N LEU A 154 -20.10 -2.41 -3.13
CA LEU A 154 -19.08 -2.16 -4.15
C LEU A 154 -17.94 -3.16 -3.97
N GLU A 155 -17.63 -3.89 -5.03
CA GLU A 155 -16.46 -4.76 -5.10
C GLU A 155 -15.34 -4.03 -5.83
N ILE A 156 -14.14 -4.09 -5.26
CA ILE A 156 -12.94 -3.41 -5.71
C ILE A 156 -11.87 -4.47 -5.91
N GLU A 157 -11.29 -4.51 -7.10
CA GLU A 157 -10.26 -5.45 -7.49
C GLU A 157 -9.05 -4.64 -7.94
N VAL A 158 -7.94 -4.77 -7.22
CA VAL A 158 -6.70 -4.02 -7.48
C VAL A 158 -5.64 -5.00 -7.92
N GLU A 159 -4.99 -4.70 -9.04
CA GLU A 159 -3.96 -5.55 -9.64
C GLU A 159 -2.67 -4.77 -9.91
N TYR A 160 -1.54 -5.35 -9.53
CA TYR A 160 -0.20 -4.86 -9.89
C TYR A 160 0.82 -6.00 -9.86
N GLY A 161 1.70 -6.06 -10.88
CA GLY A 161 2.76 -7.07 -10.96
C GLY A 161 2.25 -8.52 -10.92
N GLY A 162 1.07 -8.80 -11.50
CA GLY A 162 0.45 -10.13 -11.50
C GLY A 162 -0.20 -10.54 -10.17
N ARG A 163 -0.22 -9.67 -9.16
CA ARG A 163 -0.95 -9.88 -7.90
C ARG A 163 -2.26 -9.12 -7.89
N GLU A 164 -3.30 -9.77 -7.37
CA GLU A 164 -4.64 -9.22 -7.28
C GLU A 164 -5.13 -9.25 -5.82
N ILE A 165 -5.63 -8.13 -5.32
CA ILE A 165 -6.29 -8.03 -4.02
C ILE A 165 -7.73 -7.55 -4.24
N ARG A 166 -8.68 -8.29 -3.69
CA ARG A 166 -10.11 -7.95 -3.72
C ARG A 166 -10.57 -7.40 -2.38
N LYS A 167 -11.38 -6.34 -2.44
CA LYS A 167 -12.06 -5.73 -1.30
C LYS A 167 -13.52 -5.55 -1.62
N VAL A 168 -14.36 -5.73 -0.61
CA VAL A 168 -15.79 -5.46 -0.69
C VAL A 168 -16.10 -4.42 0.37
N VAL A 169 -16.76 -3.34 -0.04
CA VAL A 169 -17.21 -2.28 0.86
C VAL A 169 -18.71 -2.08 0.70
N GLU A 170 -19.39 -1.85 1.84
CA GLU A 170 -20.79 -1.47 1.87
C GLU A 170 -20.90 0.02 2.12
N VAL A 171 -21.47 0.74 1.15
CA VAL A 171 -21.70 2.17 1.22
C VAL A 171 -23.16 2.39 1.60
N LYS A 172 -23.40 3.02 2.74
CA LYS A 172 -24.77 3.35 3.14
C LYS A 172 -25.32 4.42 2.21
N CYS A 173 -26.51 4.19 1.65
CA CYS A 173 -27.26 5.27 1.03
C CYS A 173 -27.53 6.32 2.12
N GLU A 174 -26.78 7.41 2.15
CA GLU A 174 -27.31 8.63 2.76
C GLU A 174 -28.51 9.03 1.92
N SER A 175 -29.72 8.73 2.41
CA SER A 175 -30.92 9.39 1.90
C SER A 175 -30.64 10.88 1.95
N GLU A 176 -30.79 11.56 0.80
CA GLU A 176 -30.72 13.03 0.72
C GLU A 176 -31.31 13.62 1.99
N GLY A 177 -30.55 14.45 2.70
CA GLY A 177 -31.04 15.27 3.79
C GLY A 177 -32.13 16.21 3.29
N LYS A 178 -33.35 15.69 3.15
CA LYS A 178 -34.60 16.41 2.87
C LYS A 178 -35.54 16.13 4.03
N SER A 179 -35.22 16.62 5.21
CA SER A 179 -36.24 16.71 6.27
C SER A 179 -35.95 17.83 7.26
N THR A 180 -34.71 18.00 7.72
CA THR A 180 -34.44 18.95 8.82
C THR A 180 -34.66 20.41 8.43
N GLY A 181 -34.26 20.83 7.22
CA GLY A 181 -34.44 22.21 6.77
C GLY A 181 -35.91 22.62 6.57
N ILE A 182 -36.75 21.70 6.07
CA ILE A 182 -38.19 21.97 5.87
C ILE A 182 -38.89 22.08 7.22
N TYR A 183 -38.61 21.18 8.18
CA TYR A 183 -39.18 21.28 9.52
C TYR A 183 -38.71 22.54 10.27
N LEU A 184 -37.47 22.99 10.07
CA LEU A 184 -36.96 24.24 10.63
C LEU A 184 -37.67 25.47 10.04
N ILE A 185 -37.85 25.52 8.72
CA ILE A 185 -38.56 26.61 8.02
C ILE A 185 -40.03 26.64 8.44
N ILE A 186 -40.70 25.48 8.52
CA ILE A 186 -42.09 25.40 9.01
C ILE A 186 -42.17 25.87 10.46
N GLY A 187 -41.25 25.43 11.32
CA GLY A 187 -41.20 25.84 12.73
C GLY A 187 -41.04 27.36 12.89
N ILE A 188 -40.09 27.97 12.18
CA ILE A 188 -39.89 29.42 12.20
C ILE A 188 -41.13 30.17 11.68
N SER A 189 -41.75 29.69 10.60
CA SER A 189 -42.95 30.32 10.03
C SER A 189 -44.12 30.33 11.02
N ILE A 190 -44.33 29.25 11.76
CA ILE A 190 -45.37 29.16 12.79
C ILE A 190 -45.09 30.14 13.94
N VAL A 191 -43.85 30.19 14.43
CA VAL A 191 -43.46 31.10 15.52
C VAL A 191 -43.64 32.56 15.11
N VAL A 192 -43.22 32.93 13.90
CA VAL A 192 -43.42 34.30 13.37
C VAL A 192 -44.91 34.62 13.22
N GLY A 193 -45.71 33.68 12.72
CA GLY A 193 -47.17 33.83 12.63
C GLY A 193 -47.82 34.08 13.98
N VAL A 194 -47.50 33.27 15.00
CA VAL A 194 -48.03 33.43 16.37
C VAL A 194 -47.58 34.75 16.99
N ALA A 195 -46.31 35.12 16.84
CA ALA A 195 -45.79 36.39 17.36
C ALA A 195 -46.48 37.61 16.71
N THR A 196 -46.74 37.55 15.41
CA THR A 196 -47.43 38.63 14.67
C THR A 196 -48.88 38.76 15.13
N VAL A 197 -49.59 37.64 15.29
CA VAL A 197 -50.98 37.64 15.80
C VAL A 197 -51.03 38.17 17.23
N TYR A 198 -50.09 37.76 18.09
CA TYR A 198 -50.00 38.24 19.46
C TYR A 198 -49.75 39.76 19.51
N PHE A 199 -48.84 40.27 18.68
CA PHE A 199 -48.57 41.71 18.61
C PHE A 199 -49.78 42.52 18.12
N LEU A 200 -50.50 42.01 17.11
CA LEU A 200 -51.73 42.62 16.60
C LEU A 200 -52.87 42.61 17.63
N TYR A 201 -52.96 41.55 18.44
CA TYR A 201 -53.88 41.47 19.57
C TYR A 201 -53.55 42.49 20.66
N CYS A 202 -52.27 42.59 21.08
CA CYS A 202 -51.82 43.57 22.08
C CYS A 202 -52.02 45.02 21.63
N LYS A 203 -51.93 45.30 20.32
CA LYS A 203 -52.22 46.63 19.76
C LYS A 203 -53.72 46.92 19.58
N GLY A 204 -54.61 45.97 19.91
CA GLY A 204 -56.06 46.14 19.83
C GLY A 204 -56.62 46.13 18.41
N TRP A 205 -55.84 45.67 17.43
CA TRP A 205 -56.25 45.62 16.02
C TRP A 205 -57.09 44.39 15.69
N ILE A 206 -57.00 43.34 16.51
CA ILE A 206 -57.83 42.14 16.39
C ILE A 206 -58.74 42.07 17.63
N PRO A 207 -60.08 42.09 17.47
CA PRO A 207 -60.99 41.97 18.59
C PRO A 207 -60.84 40.59 19.26
N PRO A 208 -61.00 40.47 20.59
CA PRO A 208 -61.02 39.18 21.25
C PRO A 208 -62.14 38.34 20.63
N TRP A 209 -61.81 37.13 20.20
CA TRP A 209 -62.76 36.19 19.64
C TRP A 209 -63.92 36.04 20.63
N ARG A 210 -65.10 36.52 20.24
CA ARG A 210 -66.33 36.32 21.03
C ARG A 210 -66.55 34.81 21.12
N LYS A 211 -66.54 34.29 22.34
CA LYS A 211 -67.01 32.94 22.63
C LYS A 211 -68.49 32.88 22.26
N GLY A 212 -68.81 32.17 21.19
CA GLY A 212 -70.14 31.63 20.90
C GLY A 212 -70.17 30.18 21.35
#